data_AF-A0A2A7E0W5-F1
#
_entry.id   AF-A0A2A7E0W5-F1
#
_cell.length_a   1.000
_cell.length_b   1.000
_cell.length_c   1.000
_cell.angle_alpha   90.00
_cell.angle_beta   90.00
_cell.angle_gamma   90.00
#
_symmetry.space_group_name_H-M   'P 1'
#
loop_
_entity.id
_entity.type
_entity.pdbx_description
1 polymer ?
#
loop_
_entity_poly.entity_id
_entity_poly.type
_entity_poly.pdbx_seq_one_letter_code
_entity_poly.pdbx_strand_id
1 'polypeptide(L)' 'MIFVFCIIRGWFICMKEFNEVIATHPSLESVLIPIGDGMTVSKVKK' A
#
# COMPACT_ATOMS: atom_id res chain seq x y z
N MET A 1 15.65 20.55 -4.91
CA MET A 1 14.41 20.01 -5.54
C MET A 1 14.53 18.54 -5.97
N ILE A 2 15.68 18.11 -6.51
CA ILE A 2 15.92 16.72 -6.96
C ILE A 2 15.74 15.68 -5.83
N PHE A 3 16.21 15.99 -4.61
CA PHE A 3 16.11 15.09 -3.46
C PHE A 3 14.66 14.75 -3.09
N VAL A 4 13.77 15.75 -3.11
CA VAL A 4 12.33 15.57 -2.83
C VAL A 4 11.67 14.70 -3.90
N PHE A 5 12.02 14.91 -5.17
CA PHE A 5 11.50 14.08 -6.27
C PHE A 5 11.91 12.61 -6.13
N CYS A 6 13.15 12.34 -5.72
CA CYS A 6 13.65 10.98 -5.50
C CYS A 6 12.89 10.28 -4.36
N ILE A 7 12.62 11.01 -3.25
CA ILE A 7 11.85 10.48 -2.12
C ILE A 7 10.43 10.12 -2.55
N ILE A 8 9.73 11.01 -3.25
CA ILE A 8 8.35 10.77 -3.72
C ILE A 8 8.30 9.56 -4.66
N ARG A 9 9.26 9.45 -5.59
CA ARG A 9 9.34 8.32 -6.51
C ARG A 9 9.62 7.00 -5.79
N GLY A 10 10.53 7.01 -4.82
CA GLY A 10 10.84 5.85 -3.99
C GLY A 10 9.61 5.39 -3.19
N TRP A 11 8.93 6.34 -2.54
CA TRP A 11 7.70 6.07 -1.79
C TRP A 11 6.61 5.43 -2.67
N PHE A 12 6.39 5.97 -3.87
CA PHE A 12 5.37 5.44 -4.78
C PHE A 12 5.63 3.99 -5.21
N ILE A 13 6.90 3.63 -5.44
CA ILE A 13 7.30 2.26 -5.78
C ILE A 13 7.02 1.32 -4.60
N CYS A 14 7.44 1.69 -3.39
CA CYS A 14 7.21 0.90 -2.19
C CYS A 14 5.71 0.70 -1.91
N MET A 15 4.90 1.76 -2.03
CA MET A 15 3.46 1.68 -1.78
C MET A 15 2.72 0.84 -2.83
N LYS A 16 3.18 0.85 -4.09
CA LYS A 16 2.61 0.00 -5.12
C LYS A 16 2.88 -1.49 -4.83
N GLU A 17 4.12 -1.85 -4.52
CA GLU A 17 4.49 -3.22 -4.16
C GLU A 17 3.75 -3.69 -2.90
N PHE A 18 3.64 -2.82 -1.90
CA PHE A 18 2.86 -3.09 -0.69
C PHE A 18 1.41 -3.45 -1.02
N ASN A 19 0.73 -2.66 -1.85
CA ASN A 19 -0.66 -2.92 -2.24
C ASN A 19 -0.82 -4.25 -3.00
N GLU A 20 0.12 -4.60 -3.89
CA GLU A 20 0.10 -5.87 -4.62
C GLU A 20 0.28 -7.08 -3.68
N VAL A 21 1.18 -6.97 -2.70
CA VAL A 21 1.43 -8.03 -1.72
C VAL A 21 0.19 -8.30 -0.86
N ILE A 22 -0.45 -7.24 -0.34
CA ILE A 22 -1.58 -7.42 0.59
C ILE A 22 -2.84 -7.89 -0.16
N ALA A 23 -3.02 -7.48 -1.41
CA ALA A 23 -4.13 -7.93 -2.25
C ALA A 23 -4.03 -9.42 -2.60
N THR A 24 -2.81 -9.96 -2.71
CA THR A 24 -2.56 -11.37 -3.07
C THR A 24 -2.27 -12.27 -1.89
N HIS A 25 -2.13 -11.72 -0.67
CA HIS A 25 -1.72 -12.48 0.50
C HIS A 25 -2.78 -13.54 0.90
N PRO A 26 -2.43 -14.83 0.97
CA PRO A 26 -3.40 -15.91 1.09
C PRO A 26 -4.17 -15.89 2.42
N SER A 27 -3.51 -15.51 3.52
CA SER A 27 -4.09 -15.47 4.86
C SER A 27 -4.75 -14.14 5.24
N LEU A 28 -4.80 -13.15 4.33
CA LEU A 28 -5.41 -11.86 4.59
C LEU A 28 -6.64 -11.65 3.71
N GLU A 29 -7.65 -11.00 4.28
CA GLU A 29 -8.70 -10.31 3.54
C GLU A 29 -8.44 -8.82 3.69
N SER A 30 -8.19 -8.14 2.58
CA SER A 30 -7.80 -6.75 2.57
C SER A 30 -8.75 -5.92 1.71
N VAL A 31 -9.03 -4.70 2.17
CA VAL A 31 -9.90 -3.74 1.48
C VAL A 31 -9.22 -2.38 1.50
N LEU A 32 -9.13 -1.76 0.32
CA LEU A 32 -8.68 -0.37 0.19
C LEU A 32 -9.89 0.56 0.37
N ILE A 33 -9.82 1.44 1.35
CA ILE A 33 -10.87 2.41 1.67
C ILE A 33 -10.35 3.81 1.28
N PRO A 34 -11.06 4.57 0.42
CA PRO A 34 -10.61 5.89 -0.03
C PRO A 34 -10.89 6.98 1.01
N ILE A 35 -10.27 6.87 2.18
CA ILE A 35 -10.32 7.87 3.26
C ILE A 35 -8.94 8.49 3.41
N GLY A 36 -8.86 9.82 3.40
CA GLY A 36 -7.58 10.55 3.46
C GLY A 36 -6.71 10.26 2.24
N ASP A 37 -5.45 9.90 2.46
CA ASP A 37 -4.49 9.50 1.42
C ASP A 37 -4.70 8.03 0.95
N GLY A 38 -5.79 7.40 1.39
CA GLY A 38 -6.08 5.98 1.19
C GLY A 38 -5.70 5.16 2.43
N MET A 39 -6.60 4.27 2.86
CA MET A 39 -6.39 3.42 4.03
C MET A 39 -6.67 1.97 3.66
N THR A 40 -5.66 1.10 3.80
CA THR A 40 -5.83 -0.35 3.61
C THR A 40 -6.17 -0.98 4.95
N VAL A 41 -7.33 -1.65 5.02
CA VAL A 41 -7.75 -2.42 6.20
C VAL A 41 -7.61 -3.90 5.86
N SER A 42 -6.83 -4.62 6.67
CA SER A 42 -6.59 -6.05 6.47
C SER A 42 -7.01 -6.85 7.71
N LYS A 43 -7.67 -7.97 7.50
CA LYS A 43 -8.08 -8.93 8.52
C LYS A 43 -7.42 -10.28 8.26
N VAL A 44 -6.91 -10.90 9.32
CA VAL A 44 -6.36 -12.26 9.25
C VAL A 44 -7.52 -13.27 9.13
N LYS A 45 -7.46 -14.11 8.09
CA LYS A 45 -8.34 -15.27 7.93
C LYS A 45 -8.01 -16.27 9.04
N LYS A 46 -9.03 -16.71 9.77
CA LYS A 46 -8.91 -17.82 10.73
C LYS A 46 -8.93 -19.14 10.00
#